data_AF-A0A183BCS5-F1
#
_entry.id   AF-A0A183BCS5-F1
#
_cell.length_a   1.000
_cell.length_b   1.000
_cell.length_c   1.000
_cell.angle_alpha   90.00
_cell.angle_beta   90.00
_cell.angle_gamma   90.00
#
_symmetry.space_group_name_H-M   'P 1'
#
loop_
_entity.id
_entity.type
_entity.pdbx_description
1 polymer ?
#
loop_
_entity_poly.entity_id
_entity_poly.type
_entity_poly.pdbx_seq_one_letter_code
_entity_poly.pdbx_strand_id
1 'polypeptide(L)'
;MSSSRGALHRRSEFMQMASGIGHDLANTFGKLEQLNGLALRQSLFDDHSAEIQHLTYIIKEDMADLNHRIAALQDLSKCQKSSSKQQANHSRSVLMGLQTRLAKMSNQFRGLLEKRSENLRTQAQRRGKYTALQSDNGSSGDLFSAGVARAQHTVIPSVLLRVGLHGLLRVFVLALVALDYFGGGFKV
;
A
#
# COMPACT_ATOMS: atom_id res chain seq x y z
N MET A 1 -32.56 -34.38 -9.83
CA MET A 1 -32.53 -32.96 -10.27
C MET A 1 -31.91 -31.98 -9.24
N SER A 2 -31.26 -32.44 -8.15
CA SER A 2 -30.76 -31.54 -7.08
C SER A 2 -29.37 -30.94 -7.33
N SER A 3 -28.51 -31.60 -8.12
CA SER A 3 -27.09 -31.21 -8.26
C SER A 3 -26.84 -29.94 -9.09
N SER A 4 -27.76 -29.56 -9.98
CA SER A 4 -27.60 -28.39 -10.85
C SER A 4 -27.81 -27.06 -10.11
N ARG A 5 -28.71 -27.04 -9.12
CA ARG A 5 -29.02 -25.84 -8.32
C ARG A 5 -27.83 -25.40 -7.45
N GLY A 6 -27.09 -26.34 -6.86
CA GLY A 6 -25.92 -26.03 -6.04
C GLY A 6 -24.75 -25.43 -6.84
N ALA A 7 -24.56 -25.83 -8.10
CA ALA A 7 -23.52 -25.28 -8.96
C ALA A 7 -23.84 -23.84 -9.41
N LEU A 8 -25.12 -23.53 -9.68
CA LEU A 8 -25.56 -22.18 -10.01
C LEU A 8 -25.44 -21.23 -8.81
N HIS A 9 -25.76 -21.70 -7.61
CA HIS A 9 -25.64 -20.91 -6.38
C HIS A 9 -24.18 -20.53 -6.10
N ARG A 10 -23.25 -21.49 -6.14
CA ARG A 10 -21.81 -21.24 -5.96
C ARG A 10 -21.24 -20.30 -7.03
N ARG A 11 -21.72 -20.39 -8.27
CA ARG A 11 -21.34 -19.45 -9.33
C ARG A 11 -21.81 -18.03 -9.01
N SER A 12 -23.06 -17.88 -8.58
CA SER A 12 -23.63 -16.58 -8.20
C SER A 12 -22.82 -15.95 -7.06
N GLU A 13 -22.50 -16.75 -6.04
CA GLU A 13 -21.67 -16.34 -4.91
C GLU A 13 -20.25 -15.92 -5.35
N PHE A 14 -19.59 -16.72 -6.20
CA PHE A 14 -18.29 -16.36 -6.78
C PHE A 14 -18.35 -15.01 -7.50
N MET A 15 -19.35 -14.81 -8.36
CA MET A 15 -19.49 -13.59 -9.15
C MET A 15 -19.82 -12.38 -8.29
N GLN A 16 -20.67 -12.54 -7.28
CA GLN A 16 -21.01 -11.47 -6.34
C GLN A 16 -19.78 -11.04 -5.53
N MET A 17 -19.01 -12.01 -5.00
CA MET A 17 -17.78 -11.72 -4.28
C MET A 17 -16.73 -11.07 -5.19
N ALA A 18 -16.53 -11.59 -6.40
CA ALA A 18 -15.60 -11.02 -7.38
C ALA A 18 -15.97 -9.57 -7.77
N SER A 19 -17.26 -9.28 -7.96
CA SER A 19 -17.74 -7.92 -8.25
C SER A 19 -17.50 -6.98 -7.07
N GLY A 20 -17.74 -7.45 -5.84
CA GLY A 20 -17.46 -6.66 -4.64
C GLY A 20 -15.98 -6.31 -4.52
N ILE A 21 -15.09 -7.29 -4.69
CA ILE A 21 -13.64 -7.07 -4.70
C ILE A 21 -13.25 -6.09 -5.82
N GLY A 22 -13.85 -6.21 -7.01
CA GLY A 22 -13.61 -5.30 -8.12
C GLY A 22 -13.99 -3.85 -7.82
N HIS A 23 -15.12 -3.63 -7.13
CA HIS A 23 -15.54 -2.31 -6.68
C HIS A 23 -14.60 -1.73 -5.62
N ASP A 24 -14.23 -2.54 -4.63
CA ASP A 24 -13.34 -2.10 -3.56
C ASP A 24 -11.93 -1.79 -4.09
N LEU A 25 -11.43 -2.55 -5.06
CA LEU A 25 -10.20 -2.21 -5.78
C LEU A 25 -10.27 -0.82 -6.42
N ALA A 26 -11.38 -0.50 -7.10
CA ALA A 26 -11.56 0.81 -7.72
C ALA A 26 -11.61 1.93 -6.68
N ASN A 27 -12.30 1.72 -5.57
CA ASN A 27 -12.37 2.68 -4.47
C ASN A 27 -10.98 2.94 -3.85
N THR A 28 -10.22 1.89 -3.56
CA THR A 28 -8.87 2.02 -3.01
C THR A 28 -7.90 2.67 -4.02
N PHE A 29 -8.07 2.41 -5.33
CA PHE A 29 -7.34 3.17 -6.37
C PHE A 29 -7.64 4.66 -6.32
N GLY A 30 -8.90 5.05 -6.14
CA GLY A 30 -9.28 6.47 -5.98
C GLY A 30 -8.60 7.11 -4.77
N LYS A 31 -8.60 6.43 -3.62
CA LYS A 31 -7.87 6.88 -2.41
C LYS A 31 -6.37 7.02 -2.67
N LEU A 32 -5.79 6.10 -3.44
CA LEU A 32 -4.37 6.12 -3.81
C LEU A 32 -4.02 7.31 -4.71
N GLU A 33 -4.91 7.67 -5.66
CA GLU A 33 -4.74 8.86 -6.50
C GLU A 33 -4.85 10.15 -5.69
N GLN A 34 -5.79 10.21 -4.73
CA GLN A 34 -5.89 11.32 -3.79
C GLN A 34 -4.61 11.48 -2.97
N LEU A 35 -4.10 10.36 -2.42
CA LEU A 35 -2.84 10.34 -1.68
C LEU A 35 -1.67 10.84 -2.54
N ASN A 36 -1.59 10.43 -3.81
CA ASN A 36 -0.58 10.90 -4.74
C ASN A 36 -0.68 12.41 -4.98
N GLY A 37 -1.89 12.93 -5.17
CA GLY A 37 -2.13 14.37 -5.34
C GLY A 37 -1.65 15.19 -4.14
N LEU A 38 -1.97 14.74 -2.92
CA LEU A 38 -1.51 15.38 -1.68
C LEU A 38 0.01 15.28 -1.50
N ALA A 39 0.60 14.12 -1.83
CA ALA A 39 2.04 13.90 -1.73
C ALA A 39 2.85 14.79 -2.70
N LEU A 40 2.29 15.11 -3.87
CA LEU A 40 2.92 15.99 -4.86
C LEU A 40 2.80 17.48 -4.50
N ARG A 41 1.73 17.88 -3.81
CA ARG A 41 1.45 19.28 -3.43
C ARG A 41 2.06 19.69 -2.09
N GLN A 42 2.96 18.88 -1.53
CA GLN A 42 3.55 19.09 -0.21
C GLN A 42 4.35 20.41 -0.15
N SER A 43 3.63 21.51 0.10
CA SER A 43 4.15 22.86 0.29
C SER A 43 4.64 23.00 1.74
N LEU A 44 5.69 23.79 1.96
CA LEU A 44 6.25 24.06 3.29
C LEU A 44 5.24 24.66 4.29
N PHE A 45 4.10 25.16 3.78
CA PHE A 45 3.09 25.88 4.55
C PHE A 45 1.72 25.19 4.60
N ASP A 46 1.53 24.12 3.82
CA ASP A 46 0.27 23.39 3.75
C ASP A 46 0.49 21.98 4.32
N ASP A 47 0.29 21.86 5.63
CA ASP A 47 0.62 20.65 6.39
C ASP A 47 -0.46 19.58 6.24
N HIS A 48 -0.57 19.01 5.05
CA HIS A 48 -1.42 17.84 4.79
C HIS A 48 -0.88 16.55 5.44
N SER A 49 0.12 16.62 6.35
CA SER A 49 0.78 15.43 6.88
C SER A 49 -0.18 14.47 7.58
N ALA A 50 -1.17 14.99 8.30
CA ALA A 50 -2.20 14.22 8.97
C ALA A 50 -3.13 13.49 7.98
N GLU A 51 -3.58 14.17 6.92
CA GLU A 51 -4.43 13.56 5.89
C GLU A 51 -3.68 12.49 5.10
N ILE A 52 -2.42 12.75 4.75
CA ILE A 52 -1.56 11.75 4.08
C ILE A 52 -1.35 10.54 5.00
N GLN A 53 -1.16 10.73 6.32
CA GLN A 53 -1.07 9.62 7.28
C GLN A 53 -2.37 8.82 7.36
N HIS A 54 -3.51 9.49 7.43
CA HIS A 54 -4.82 8.85 7.49
C HIS A 54 -5.13 8.02 6.23
N LEU A 55 -4.94 8.62 5.04
CA LEU A 55 -5.10 7.90 3.77
C LEU A 55 -4.13 6.74 3.63
N THR A 56 -2.88 6.90 4.09
CA THR A 56 -1.89 5.81 4.13
C THR A 56 -2.39 4.64 4.97
N TYR A 57 -3.00 4.92 6.13
CA TYR A 57 -3.54 3.88 7.00
C TYR A 57 -4.72 3.15 6.34
N ILE A 58 -5.71 3.89 5.84
CA ILE A 58 -6.89 3.31 5.18
C ILE A 58 -6.48 2.45 3.98
N ILE A 59 -5.57 2.93 3.12
CA ILE A 59 -5.14 2.18 1.94
C ILE A 59 -4.45 0.87 2.35
N LYS A 60 -3.66 0.88 3.43
CA LYS A 60 -3.02 -0.36 3.93
C LYS A 60 -4.06 -1.37 4.41
N GLU A 61 -5.06 -0.93 5.15
CA GLU A 61 -6.14 -1.77 5.66
C GLU A 61 -6.97 -2.35 4.50
N ASP A 62 -7.44 -1.50 3.58
CA ASP A 62 -8.16 -1.90 2.38
C ASP A 62 -7.39 -2.96 1.58
N MET A 63 -6.09 -2.77 1.37
CA MET A 63 -5.25 -3.71 0.61
C MET A 63 -5.10 -5.07 1.31
N ALA A 64 -5.03 -5.09 2.64
CA ALA A 64 -5.00 -6.33 3.41
C ALA A 64 -6.32 -7.08 3.28
N ASP A 65 -7.44 -6.38 3.42
CA ASP A 65 -8.79 -6.95 3.28
C ASP A 65 -9.06 -7.45 1.86
N LEU A 66 -8.65 -6.70 0.84
CA LEU A 66 -8.70 -7.11 -0.56
C LEU A 66 -7.91 -8.40 -0.78
N ASN A 67 -6.70 -8.50 -0.22
CA ASN A 67 -5.88 -9.71 -0.31
C ASN A 67 -6.57 -10.91 0.35
N HIS A 68 -7.13 -10.74 1.55
CA HIS A 68 -7.88 -11.79 2.24
C HIS A 68 -9.10 -12.27 1.43
N ARG A 69 -9.86 -11.34 0.84
CA ARG A 69 -11.04 -11.67 0.04
C ARG A 69 -10.69 -12.34 -1.28
N ILE A 70 -9.59 -11.94 -1.92
CA ILE A 70 -9.08 -12.63 -3.12
C ILE A 70 -8.64 -14.06 -2.78
N ALA A 71 -7.99 -14.28 -1.64
CA ALA A 71 -7.65 -15.62 -1.18
C ALA A 71 -8.89 -16.49 -0.92
N ALA A 72 -9.91 -15.94 -0.25
CA ALA A 72 -11.19 -16.63 -0.05
C ALA A 72 -11.89 -16.96 -1.39
N LEU A 73 -11.90 -16.02 -2.34
CA LEU A 73 -12.44 -16.24 -3.68
C LEU A 73 -11.69 -17.34 -4.44
N GLN A 74 -10.37 -17.45 -4.25
CA GLN A 74 -9.54 -18.51 -4.82
C GLN A 74 -9.92 -19.88 -4.26
N ASP A 75 -10.20 -19.98 -2.96
CA ASP A 75 -10.61 -21.25 -2.35
C ASP A 75 -12.02 -21.66 -2.80
N LEU A 76 -12.93 -20.71 -2.96
CA LEU A 76 -14.26 -20.96 -3.53
C LEU A 76 -14.16 -21.55 -4.95
N SER A 77 -13.25 -21.03 -5.77
CA SER A 77 -12.97 -21.52 -7.13
C SER A 77 -12.43 -22.96 -7.13
N LYS A 78 -11.53 -23.31 -6.19
CA LYS A 78 -10.98 -24.67 -6.06
C LYS A 78 -12.03 -25.70 -5.64
N CYS A 79 -13.01 -25.30 -4.82
CA CYS A 79 -14.11 -26.17 -4.40
C CYS A 79 -15.12 -26.45 -5.53
N GLN A 80 -15.05 -25.72 -6.65
CA GLN A 80 -15.97 -25.81 -7.78
C GLN A 80 -15.55 -26.81 -8.88
N LYS A 81 -14.73 -27.83 -8.55
CA LYS A 81 -14.15 -28.83 -9.49
C LYS A 81 -15.14 -29.61 -10.37
N SER A 82 -16.45 -29.58 -10.07
CA SER A 82 -17.49 -30.23 -10.88
C SER A 82 -18.06 -29.35 -12.01
N SER A 83 -17.52 -28.14 -12.21
CA SER A 83 -17.95 -27.20 -13.25
C SER A 83 -17.24 -27.44 -14.59
N SER A 84 -17.90 -27.08 -15.69
CA SER A 84 -17.31 -27.14 -17.04
C SER A 84 -15.93 -26.48 -17.11
N LYS A 85 -15.01 -27.03 -17.92
CA LYS A 85 -13.62 -26.56 -18.08
C LYS A 85 -13.54 -25.07 -18.43
N GLN A 86 -14.48 -24.59 -19.26
CA GLN A 86 -14.60 -23.17 -19.62
C GLN A 86 -14.91 -22.29 -18.40
N GLN A 87 -15.74 -22.77 -17.48
CA GLN A 87 -16.13 -22.04 -16.28
C GLN A 87 -14.97 -21.94 -15.29
N ALA A 88 -14.24 -23.04 -15.08
CA ALA A 88 -13.03 -23.04 -14.26
C ALA A 88 -11.97 -22.07 -14.80
N ASN A 89 -11.78 -22.05 -16.13
CA ASN A 89 -10.87 -21.11 -16.79
C ASN A 89 -11.31 -19.65 -16.59
N HIS A 90 -12.60 -19.35 -16.74
CA HIS A 90 -13.11 -18.01 -16.52
C HIS A 90 -12.88 -17.52 -15.08
N SER A 91 -13.22 -18.35 -14.08
CA SER A 91 -12.96 -18.03 -12.66
C SER A 91 -11.48 -17.78 -12.40
N ARG A 92 -10.58 -18.56 -13.02
CA ARG A 92 -9.13 -18.34 -12.94
C ARG A 92 -8.71 -17.01 -13.56
N SER A 93 -9.21 -16.66 -14.74
CA SER A 93 -8.92 -15.38 -15.40
C SER A 93 -9.39 -14.18 -14.57
N VAL A 94 -10.57 -14.28 -13.94
CA VAL A 94 -11.07 -13.23 -13.03
C VAL A 94 -10.12 -13.06 -11.83
N LEU A 95 -9.74 -14.16 -11.18
CA LEU A 95 -8.78 -14.13 -10.05
C LEU A 95 -7.45 -13.47 -10.45
N MET A 96 -6.87 -13.87 -11.58
CA MET A 96 -5.62 -13.26 -12.07
C MET A 96 -5.78 -11.78 -12.38
N GLY A 97 -6.94 -11.38 -12.92
CA GLY A 97 -7.25 -9.97 -13.18
C GLY A 97 -7.37 -9.14 -11.90
N LEU A 98 -7.91 -9.69 -10.82
CA LEU A 98 -8.00 -9.04 -9.51
C LEU A 98 -6.61 -8.96 -8.85
N GLN A 99 -5.84 -10.05 -8.89
CA GLN A 99 -4.48 -10.12 -8.35
C GLN A 99 -3.54 -9.13 -9.04
N THR A 100 -3.58 -9.05 -10.37
CA THR A 100 -2.76 -8.10 -11.15
C THR A 100 -3.07 -6.66 -10.76
N ARG A 101 -4.34 -6.32 -10.57
CA ARG A 101 -4.76 -4.97 -10.15
C ARG A 101 -4.29 -4.65 -8.74
N LEU A 102 -4.45 -5.57 -7.79
CA LEU A 102 -3.95 -5.40 -6.43
C LEU A 102 -2.43 -5.22 -6.42
N ALA A 103 -1.69 -6.05 -7.16
CA ALA A 103 -0.24 -5.94 -7.27
C ALA A 103 0.19 -4.58 -7.85
N LYS A 104 -0.48 -4.09 -8.89
CA LYS A 104 -0.23 -2.75 -9.45
C LYS A 104 -0.45 -1.66 -8.40
N MET A 105 -1.55 -1.73 -7.65
CA MET A 105 -1.85 -0.80 -6.56
C MET A 105 -0.76 -0.82 -5.48
N SER A 106 -0.33 -2.01 -5.06
CA SER A 106 0.77 -2.18 -4.09
C SER A 106 2.07 -1.53 -4.54
N ASN A 107 2.43 -1.70 -5.81
CA ASN A 107 3.64 -1.11 -6.36
C ASN A 107 3.55 0.43 -6.41
N GLN A 108 2.40 0.97 -6.81
CA GLN A 108 2.19 2.42 -6.81
C GLN A 108 2.22 3.00 -5.39
N PHE A 109 1.54 2.36 -4.44
CA PHE A 109 1.53 2.77 -3.03
C PHE A 109 2.93 2.79 -2.43
N ARG A 110 3.74 1.75 -2.70
CA ARG A 110 5.14 1.71 -2.31
C ARG A 110 5.93 2.90 -2.87
N GLY A 111 5.81 3.17 -4.18
CA GLY A 111 6.51 4.29 -4.81
C GLY A 111 6.15 5.66 -4.23
N LEU A 112 4.90 5.85 -3.79
CA LEU A 112 4.47 7.08 -3.11
C LEU A 112 5.12 7.23 -1.73
N LEU A 113 5.18 6.15 -0.95
CA LEU A 113 5.82 6.17 0.36
C LEU A 113 7.34 6.41 0.26
N GLU A 114 7.99 5.82 -0.74
CA GLU A 114 9.41 6.05 -1.04
C GLU A 114 9.66 7.52 -1.40
N LYS A 115 8.87 8.10 -2.31
CA LYS A 115 8.95 9.53 -2.67
C LYS A 115 8.72 10.45 -1.46
N ARG A 116 7.75 10.13 -0.59
CA ARG A 116 7.49 10.91 0.62
C ARG A 116 8.72 10.88 1.55
N SER A 117 9.34 9.72 1.71
CA SER A 117 10.56 9.57 2.52
C SER A 117 11.72 10.40 1.96
N GLU A 118 11.90 10.41 0.64
CA GLU A 118 12.94 11.19 -0.03
C GLU A 118 12.71 12.71 0.09
N ASN A 119 11.46 13.16 -0.10
CA ASN A 119 11.08 14.57 0.06
C ASN A 119 11.33 15.07 1.48
N LEU A 120 10.92 14.30 2.50
CA LEU A 120 11.19 14.62 3.92
C LEU A 120 12.69 14.73 4.21
N ARG A 121 13.50 13.80 3.67
CA ARG A 121 14.96 13.81 3.84
C ARG A 121 15.60 15.06 3.21
N THR A 122 15.19 15.40 2.00
CA THR A 122 15.70 16.58 1.28
C THR A 122 15.31 17.88 1.99
N GLN A 123 14.08 17.96 2.52
CA GLN A 123 13.60 19.12 3.25
C GLN A 123 14.34 19.32 4.59
N ALA A 124 14.61 18.22 5.33
CA ALA A 124 15.45 18.25 6.52
C ALA A 124 16.88 18.69 6.21
N GLN A 125 17.47 18.19 5.12
CA GLN A 125 18.82 18.60 4.69
C GLN A 125 18.89 20.08 4.32
N ARG A 126 17.86 20.63 3.66
CA ARG A 126 17.78 22.07 3.35
C ARG A 126 17.69 22.89 4.64
N ARG A 127 16.81 22.55 5.58
CA ARG A 127 16.71 23.23 6.90
C ARG A 127 18.03 23.16 7.69
N GLY A 128 18.75 22.04 7.61
CA GLY A 128 20.08 21.87 8.20
C GLY A 128 21.13 22.82 7.62
N LYS A 129 21.10 23.09 6.31
CA LYS A 129 22.03 24.05 5.67
C LYS A 129 21.74 25.49 6.07
N TYR A 130 20.46 25.89 6.19
CA TYR A 130 20.12 27.25 6.64
C TYR A 130 20.50 27.49 8.10
N THR A 131 20.34 26.49 8.98
CA THR A 131 20.74 26.58 10.39
C THR A 131 22.27 26.55 10.59
N ALA A 132 22.99 25.80 9.76
CA ALA A 132 24.45 25.79 9.78
C ALA A 132 25.05 27.13 9.30
N LEU A 133 24.49 27.76 8.26
CA LEU A 133 24.95 29.06 7.76
C LEU A 133 24.61 30.23 8.70
N GLN A 134 23.58 30.09 9.53
CA GLN A 134 23.22 31.11 10.53
C GLN A 134 24.11 31.06 11.78
N SER A 135 24.86 29.97 11.97
CA SER A 135 25.78 29.79 13.10
C SER A 135 27.18 30.37 12.85
N ASP A 136 27.51 30.80 11.62
CA ASP A 136 28.85 31.29 11.25
C ASP A 136 28.93 32.82 11.09
N ASN A 137 27.81 33.55 11.17
CA ASN A 137 27.79 35.02 11.05
C ASN A 137 27.65 35.76 12.40
N GLY A 138 28.20 35.18 13.46
CA GLY A 138 28.13 35.72 14.82
C GLY A 138 29.51 35.92 15.44
N SER A 139 30.41 36.63 14.77
CA SER A 139 31.66 37.10 15.38
C SER A 139 31.88 38.56 15.05
N SER A 140 31.20 39.43 15.79
CA SER A 140 31.74 40.63 16.45
C SER A 140 30.59 41.47 17.01
N GLY A 141 30.56 41.68 18.32
CA GLY A 141 29.82 42.77 18.95
C GLY A 141 28.74 42.35 19.95
N ASP A 142 29.04 42.66 21.22
CA ASP A 142 28.10 43.07 22.28
C ASP A 142 27.49 42.05 23.25
N LEU A 143 28.07 42.07 24.46
CA LEU A 143 27.49 41.71 25.75
C LEU A 143 26.24 42.57 26.04
N PHE A 144 25.05 41.98 26.19
CA PHE A 144 24.06 42.38 27.21
C PHE A 144 22.92 41.35 27.40
N SER A 145 22.58 41.15 28.67
CA SER A 145 21.25 40.88 29.23
C SER A 145 20.42 39.63 28.88
N ALA A 146 20.27 38.80 29.92
CA ALA A 146 19.08 38.08 30.38
C ALA A 146 17.84 37.93 29.46
N GLY A 147 17.40 36.67 29.32
CA GLY A 147 15.97 36.34 29.24
C GLY A 147 15.56 35.42 28.08
N VAL A 148 15.22 34.17 28.44
CA VAL A 148 14.12 33.37 27.85
C VAL A 148 14.27 32.91 26.39
N ALA A 149 14.58 31.62 26.24
CA ALA A 149 13.83 30.61 25.47
C ALA A 149 14.79 29.58 24.83
N ARG A 150 15.05 28.51 25.56
CA ARG A 150 15.64 27.27 25.04
C ARG A 150 14.65 26.64 24.05
N ALA A 151 14.86 26.88 22.75
CA ALA A 151 14.10 26.22 21.69
C ALA A 151 14.39 24.72 21.69
N GLN A 152 13.31 23.96 21.83
CA GLN A 152 13.28 22.52 22.04
C GLN A 152 13.86 21.77 20.83
N HIS A 153 14.82 20.91 21.14
CA HIS A 153 15.36 19.86 20.29
C HIS A 153 14.28 18.83 19.99
N THR A 154 13.58 18.97 18.87
CA THR A 154 12.74 17.89 18.34
C THR A 154 13.64 16.95 17.55
N VAL A 155 14.25 16.01 18.28
CA VAL A 155 14.71 14.73 17.72
C VAL A 155 13.55 14.19 16.91
N ILE A 156 13.68 14.06 15.60
CA ILE A 156 12.75 13.24 14.82
C ILE A 156 13.12 11.80 15.18
N PRO A 157 12.31 11.07 15.98
CA PRO A 157 12.63 9.71 16.32
C PRO A 157 12.61 8.89 15.03
N SER A 158 13.75 8.31 14.67
CA SER A 158 13.94 7.42 13.52
C SER A 158 13.24 6.06 13.69
N VAL A 159 12.10 6.01 14.40
CA VAL A 159 11.51 4.78 14.91
C VAL A 159 10.46 4.18 13.96
N LEU A 160 10.06 4.90 12.90
CA LEU A 160 9.09 4.36 11.93
C LEU A 160 9.71 3.67 10.70
N LEU A 161 10.97 3.24 10.78
CA LEU A 161 11.66 2.60 9.64
C LEU A 161 12.23 1.20 9.94
N ARG A 162 11.98 0.60 11.11
CA ARG A 162 12.66 -0.68 11.45
C ARG A 162 11.80 -1.90 11.80
N VAL A 163 10.47 -1.82 11.96
CA VAL A 163 9.71 -2.98 12.47
C VAL A 163 8.65 -3.55 11.52
N GLY A 164 8.21 -2.85 10.48
CA GLY A 164 7.01 -3.28 9.73
C GLY A 164 7.20 -3.93 8.35
N LEU A 165 8.34 -3.75 7.68
CA LEU A 165 8.40 -3.98 6.21
C LEU A 165 9.14 -5.25 5.78
N HIS A 166 9.93 -5.88 6.66
CA HIS A 166 10.72 -7.06 6.28
C HIS A 166 10.01 -8.40 6.50
N GLY A 167 9.03 -8.45 7.43
CA GLY A 167 8.27 -9.68 7.73
C GLY A 167 7.17 -9.97 6.71
N LEU A 168 6.36 -8.96 6.35
CA LEU A 168 5.26 -9.13 5.39
C LEU A 168 5.74 -9.31 3.94
N LEU A 169 6.86 -8.70 3.57
CA LEU A 169 7.37 -8.78 2.20
C LEU A 169 7.90 -10.18 1.86
N ARG A 170 8.44 -10.91 2.85
CA ARG A 170 8.85 -12.31 2.63
C ARG A 170 7.65 -13.22 2.44
N VAL A 171 6.57 -13.05 3.18
CA VAL A 171 5.36 -13.87 3.01
C VAL A 171 4.67 -13.57 1.67
N PHE A 172 4.65 -12.31 1.24
CA PHE A 172 4.00 -11.90 -0.01
C PHE A 172 4.80 -12.31 -1.26
N VAL A 173 6.13 -12.24 -1.22
CA VAL A 173 7.00 -12.69 -2.33
C VAL A 173 7.11 -14.21 -2.37
N LEU A 174 7.17 -14.91 -1.23
CA LEU A 174 7.10 -16.38 -1.22
C LEU A 174 5.75 -16.91 -1.69
N ALA A 175 4.63 -16.23 -1.40
CA ALA A 175 3.32 -16.63 -1.91
C ALA A 175 3.21 -16.45 -3.43
N LEU A 176 3.79 -15.38 -3.99
CA LEU A 176 3.84 -15.17 -5.44
C LEU A 176 4.80 -16.14 -6.14
N VAL A 177 5.98 -16.42 -5.58
CA VAL A 177 6.94 -17.39 -6.14
C VAL A 177 6.45 -18.85 -5.99
N ALA A 178 5.77 -19.19 -4.90
CA ALA A 178 5.21 -20.54 -4.70
C ALA A 178 4.00 -20.83 -5.60
N LEU A 179 3.25 -19.79 -6.03
CA LEU A 179 2.17 -19.92 -7.00
C LEU A 179 2.66 -20.14 -8.44
N ASP A 180 3.86 -19.66 -8.78
CA ASP A 180 4.52 -19.95 -10.05
C ASP A 180 5.15 -21.36 -10.08
N TYR A 181 5.74 -21.82 -8.96
CA TYR A 181 6.49 -23.08 -8.93
C TYR A 181 5.63 -24.36 -8.91
N PHE A 182 4.36 -24.30 -8.49
CA PHE A 182 3.48 -25.49 -8.45
C PHE A 182 2.56 -25.62 -9.69
N GLY A 183 2.66 -24.69 -10.65
CA GLY A 183 1.82 -24.62 -11.85
C GLY A 183 2.45 -25.16 -13.14
N GLY A 184 3.64 -25.77 -13.08
CA GLY A 184 4.45 -26.15 -14.24
C GLY A 184 4.66 -27.66 -14.42
N GLY A 185 3.60 -28.47 -14.31
CA GLY A 185 3.62 -29.86 -14.77
C GLY A 185 3.48 -29.93 -16.29
N PHE A 186 4.53 -29.62 -17.04
CA PHE A 186 4.62 -29.92 -18.47
C PHE A 186 5.45 -31.19 -18.65
N LYS A 187 4.74 -32.28 -18.94
CA LYS A 187 5.27 -33.58 -19.32
C LYS A 187 4.89 -33.77 -20.78
N VAL A 188 5.83 -33.52 -21.70
CA VAL A 188 6.16 -34.31 -22.90
C VAL A 188 7.59 -33.96 -23.28
#